data_AF-A0A015LQ57-F1
#
_entry.id   AF-A0A015LQ57-F1
#
_cell.length_a   1.000
_cell.length_b   1.000
_cell.length_c   1.000
_cell.angle_alpha   90.00
_cell.angle_beta   90.00
_cell.angle_gamma   90.00
#
_symmetry.space_group_name_H-M   'P 1'
#
loop_
_entity.id
_entity.type
_entity.pdbx_description
1 polymer ?
#
loop_
_entity_poly.entity_id
_entity_poly.type
_entity_poly.pdbx_seq_one_letter_code
_entity_poly.pdbx_strand_id
1 'polypeptide(L)'
;MESMFDNLLSSVDAVVYSIYFPLPTSDQISFLQEISTLILSDLNQYLNEYIWQKDPFELRIAKNESDPSYPFLHGKTRFGDCIDDEWFIVFLLRQISLKYKETVISVSDNDGEFLLIEAAKQLPSWLDPSNSENRVFIYQNELHIIPLPKTPAEIFNIPAGKLSIDKAVELIHNDNINTKANVNIQLAALEKSNEFPQKIQQNIHRARCHIPRKIAHALYLNPQLVAPAVEAFYTRDPIALKACQKMENFTPSTSITVTVKFTKTLYAQAISQQFHPPKPFKLPASNSKKFKAAELGMKLCLISGA
;
A
#
# COMPACT_ATOMS: atom_id res chain seq x y z
N MET A 1 -4.49 -28.83 5.34
CA MET A 1 -3.02 -28.82 5.16
C MET A 1 -2.57 -27.56 4.41
N GLU A 2 -3.40 -27.00 3.53
CA GLU A 2 -3.25 -25.63 3.00
C GLU A 2 -3.34 -24.54 4.09
N SER A 3 -4.22 -24.68 5.09
CA SER A 3 -4.36 -23.70 6.19
C SER A 3 -3.15 -23.58 7.12
N MET A 4 -2.18 -24.48 7.04
CA MET A 4 -0.95 -24.42 7.84
C MET A 4 0.18 -23.69 7.09
N PHE A 5 0.08 -23.59 5.76
CA PHE A 5 1.00 -22.80 4.92
C PHE A 5 0.59 -21.32 4.86
N ASP A 6 -0.71 -21.00 4.96
CA ASP A 6 -1.16 -19.62 5.11
C ASP A 6 -0.72 -19.00 6.44
N ASN A 7 -0.66 -19.81 7.51
CA ASN A 7 -0.18 -19.38 8.83
C ASN A 7 1.34 -19.23 8.93
N LEU A 8 2.13 -19.63 7.92
CA LEU A 8 3.56 -19.32 7.84
C LEU A 8 3.85 -18.07 7.00
N LEU A 9 2.84 -17.51 6.33
CA LEU A 9 2.90 -16.26 5.55
C LEU A 9 2.30 -15.07 6.32
N SER A 10 1.92 -15.26 7.60
CA SER A 10 1.26 -14.29 8.47
C SER A 10 2.19 -13.18 9.02
N SER A 11 3.23 -12.79 8.28
CA SER A 11 4.21 -11.78 8.74
C SER A 11 4.53 -10.73 7.68
N VAL A 12 3.65 -10.52 6.71
CA VAL A 12 3.92 -9.56 5.63
C VAL A 12 3.05 -8.34 5.83
N ASP A 13 3.68 -7.23 6.21
CA ASP A 13 3.08 -5.90 6.36
C ASP A 13 2.35 -5.48 5.09
N ALA A 14 1.02 -5.60 5.13
CA ALA A 14 0.14 -5.36 4.00
C ALA A 14 -1.16 -4.71 4.43
N VAL A 15 -1.63 -3.77 3.61
CA VAL A 15 -2.98 -3.22 3.71
C VAL A 15 -3.88 -4.01 2.77
N VAL A 16 -5.03 -4.40 3.28
CA VAL A 16 -6.09 -5.11 2.56
C VAL A 16 -7.33 -4.22 2.51
N TYR A 17 -7.92 -4.09 1.34
CA TYR A 17 -9.08 -3.22 1.12
C TYR A 17 -10.11 -3.87 0.21
N SER A 18 -11.37 -3.56 0.48
CA SER A 18 -12.52 -4.01 -0.31
C SER A 18 -13.48 -2.85 -0.54
N ILE A 19 -14.03 -2.78 -1.74
CA ILE A 19 -14.92 -1.71 -2.19
C ILE A 19 -16.24 -2.34 -2.63
N TYR A 20 -17.31 -2.01 -1.91
CA TYR A 20 -18.65 -2.52 -2.13
C TYR A 20 -19.47 -1.48 -2.90
N PHE A 21 -20.01 -1.90 -4.05
CA PHE A 21 -20.82 -1.06 -4.92
C PHE A 21 -22.29 -1.48 -4.86
N PRO A 22 -23.24 -0.56 -5.11
CA PRO A 22 -24.59 -0.94 -5.50
C PRO A 22 -24.53 -1.64 -6.87
N LEU A 23 -24.75 -2.96 -6.87
CA LEU A 23 -24.63 -3.77 -8.07
C LEU A 23 -25.91 -3.81 -8.90
N PRO A 24 -25.80 -3.89 -10.24
CA PRO A 24 -26.95 -4.18 -11.10
C PRO A 24 -27.48 -5.61 -10.89
N THR A 25 -28.73 -5.85 -11.31
CA THR A 25 -29.38 -7.17 -11.20
C THR A 25 -28.75 -8.23 -12.10
N SER A 26 -28.22 -7.85 -13.25
CA SER A 26 -27.46 -8.71 -14.17
C SER A 26 -26.05 -8.16 -14.40
N ASP A 27 -25.15 -8.99 -14.92
CA ASP A 27 -23.83 -8.58 -15.43
C ASP A 27 -22.91 -7.88 -14.40
N GLN A 28 -23.04 -8.26 -13.13
CA GLN A 28 -22.28 -7.69 -12.01
C GLN A 28 -20.76 -7.71 -12.23
N ILE A 29 -20.24 -8.80 -12.81
CA ILE A 29 -18.81 -8.94 -13.09
C ILE A 29 -18.36 -7.92 -14.15
N SER A 30 -19.12 -7.76 -15.24
CA SER A 30 -18.83 -6.79 -16.29
C SER A 30 -18.86 -5.36 -15.75
N PHE A 31 -19.86 -5.04 -14.93
CA PHE A 31 -19.96 -3.75 -14.24
C PHE A 31 -18.70 -3.47 -13.38
N LEU A 32 -18.26 -4.45 -12.59
CA LEU A 32 -17.07 -4.31 -11.74
C LEU A 32 -15.77 -4.17 -12.58
N GLN A 33 -15.67 -4.85 -13.73
CA GLN A 33 -14.53 -4.71 -14.64
C GLN A 33 -14.44 -3.29 -15.23
N GLU A 34 -15.57 -2.75 -15.68
CA GLU A 34 -15.66 -1.39 -16.22
C GLU A 34 -15.32 -0.37 -15.15
N ILE A 35 -15.93 -0.48 -13.97
CA ILE A 35 -15.71 0.44 -12.85
C ILE A 35 -14.26 0.37 -12.34
N SER A 36 -13.67 -0.82 -12.23
CA SER A 36 -12.25 -0.97 -11.86
C SER A 36 -11.34 -0.24 -12.85
N THR A 37 -11.65 -0.30 -14.15
CA THR A 37 -10.87 0.40 -15.19
C THR A 37 -11.00 1.92 -15.05
N LEU A 38 -12.23 2.41 -14.80
CA LEU A 38 -12.48 3.84 -14.57
C LEU A 38 -11.76 4.36 -13.33
N ILE A 39 -11.82 3.62 -12.21
CA ILE A 39 -11.11 3.96 -10.98
C ILE A 39 -9.61 4.09 -11.22
N LEU A 40 -8.98 3.11 -11.86
CA LEU A 40 -7.54 3.16 -12.15
C LEU A 40 -7.19 4.33 -13.07
N SER A 41 -8.04 4.63 -14.06
CA SER A 41 -7.87 5.81 -14.92
C SER A 41 -7.96 7.12 -14.14
N ASP A 42 -8.87 7.23 -13.18
CA ASP A 42 -9.07 8.42 -12.35
C ASP A 42 -7.90 8.67 -11.38
N LEU A 43 -7.37 7.59 -10.82
CA LEU A 43 -6.26 7.63 -9.88
C LEU A 43 -4.89 7.74 -10.57
N ASN A 44 -4.83 7.57 -11.90
CA ASN A 44 -3.60 7.55 -12.69
C ASN A 44 -2.69 8.78 -12.47
N GLN A 45 -3.28 9.95 -12.18
CA GLN A 45 -2.53 11.17 -11.83
C GLN A 45 -1.70 11.03 -10.56
N TYR A 46 -2.14 10.21 -9.59
CA TYR A 46 -1.42 9.95 -8.35
C TYR A 46 -0.49 8.74 -8.50
N LEU A 47 -0.97 7.69 -9.17
CA LEU A 47 -0.26 6.42 -9.31
C LEU A 47 1.04 6.54 -10.13
N ASN A 48 1.04 7.32 -11.21
CA ASN A 48 2.22 7.46 -12.08
C ASN A 48 3.41 8.19 -11.44
N GLU A 49 3.15 9.04 -10.45
CA GLU A 49 4.20 9.80 -9.77
C GLU A 49 4.76 9.06 -8.55
N TYR A 50 4.07 8.04 -8.06
CA TYR A 50 4.40 7.30 -6.86
C TYR A 50 5.35 6.14 -7.14
N ILE A 51 6.30 5.90 -6.23
CA ILE A 51 7.18 4.72 -6.25
C ILE A 51 6.83 3.89 -5.03
N TRP A 52 6.20 2.74 -5.25
CA TRP A 52 5.80 1.80 -4.21
C TRP A 52 7.01 1.02 -3.69
N GLN A 53 7.02 0.66 -2.40
CA GLN A 53 8.11 -0.16 -1.86
C GLN A 53 8.00 -1.62 -2.30
N LYS A 54 6.81 -2.23 -2.24
CA LYS A 54 6.60 -3.62 -2.69
C LYS A 54 5.61 -3.69 -3.84
N ASP A 55 4.32 -3.63 -3.52
CA ASP A 55 3.25 -3.84 -4.49
C ASP A 55 2.57 -2.49 -4.78
N PRO A 56 2.22 -2.22 -6.05
CA PRO A 56 1.37 -1.07 -6.36
C PRO A 56 -0.06 -1.27 -5.88
N PHE A 57 -0.84 -0.18 -5.86
CA PHE A 57 -2.29 -0.26 -5.74
C PHE A 57 -2.88 -1.11 -6.87
N GLU A 58 -3.74 -2.06 -6.52
CA GLU A 58 -4.40 -2.94 -7.47
C GLU A 58 -5.85 -3.20 -7.08
N LEU A 59 -6.69 -3.48 -8.07
CA LEU A 59 -8.07 -3.87 -7.87
C LEU A 59 -8.34 -5.14 -8.67
N ARG A 60 -8.95 -6.11 -8.00
CA ARG A 60 -9.36 -7.40 -8.55
C ARG A 60 -10.79 -7.68 -8.12
N ILE A 61 -11.52 -8.44 -8.93
CA ILE A 61 -12.85 -8.88 -8.55
C ILE A 61 -12.72 -10.09 -7.63
N ALA A 62 -13.32 -9.98 -6.45
CA ALA A 62 -13.43 -11.05 -5.47
C ALA A 62 -14.89 -11.42 -5.27
N LYS A 63 -15.13 -12.65 -4.82
CA LYS A 63 -16.45 -13.15 -4.41
C LYS A 63 -16.25 -14.15 -3.28
N ASN A 64 -16.94 -13.92 -2.17
CA ASN A 64 -16.93 -14.83 -1.03
C ASN A 64 -18.07 -15.83 -1.15
N GLU A 65 -17.99 -16.95 -0.42
CA GLU A 65 -19.05 -17.97 -0.42
C GLU A 65 -20.32 -17.48 0.28
N SER A 66 -20.17 -16.66 1.33
CA SER A 66 -21.28 -16.27 2.20
C SER A 66 -21.39 -14.78 2.53
N ASP A 67 -20.27 -14.07 2.73
CA ASP A 67 -20.30 -12.67 3.20
C ASP A 67 -19.16 -11.83 2.60
N PRO A 68 -19.44 -10.83 1.74
CA PRO A 68 -20.75 -10.58 1.15
C PRO A 68 -21.12 -11.70 0.15
N SER A 69 -22.42 -11.92 -0.05
CA SER A 69 -22.93 -12.93 -0.99
C SER A 69 -22.75 -12.56 -2.47
N TYR A 70 -22.33 -11.32 -2.74
CA TYR A 70 -22.16 -10.73 -4.06
C TYR A 70 -20.68 -10.39 -4.36
N PRO A 71 -20.30 -10.26 -5.65
CA PRO A 71 -18.93 -9.90 -6.02
C PRO A 71 -18.60 -8.44 -5.69
N PHE A 72 -17.34 -8.16 -5.37
CA PHE A 72 -16.85 -6.84 -4.99
C PHE A 72 -15.44 -6.59 -5.54
N LEU A 73 -14.95 -5.35 -5.46
CA LEU A 73 -13.54 -5.08 -5.77
C LEU A 73 -12.68 -5.23 -4.52
N HIS A 74 -11.52 -5.83 -4.66
CA HIS A 74 -10.59 -6.13 -3.59
C HIS A 74 -9.16 -5.83 -4.03
N GLY A 75 -8.33 -5.40 -3.09
CA GLY A 75 -6.90 -5.25 -3.31
C GLY A 75 -6.10 -5.51 -2.05
N LYS A 76 -4.83 -5.84 -2.27
CA LYS A 76 -3.84 -6.04 -1.23
C LYS A 76 -2.54 -5.38 -1.67
N THR A 77 -1.99 -4.56 -0.79
CA THR A 77 -0.73 -3.86 -1.05
C THR A 77 0.22 -4.13 0.09
N ARG A 78 1.29 -4.87 -0.19
CA ARG A 78 2.41 -4.99 0.76
C ARG A 78 3.14 -3.65 0.81
N PHE A 79 3.35 -3.12 2.01
CA PHE A 79 4.05 -1.84 2.20
C PHE A 79 5.46 -2.02 2.75
N GLY A 80 5.76 -3.17 3.36
CA GLY A 80 7.06 -3.43 3.97
C GLY A 80 7.40 -2.37 5.01
N ASP A 81 8.51 -1.67 4.84
CA ASP A 81 8.94 -0.62 5.78
C ASP A 81 8.36 0.78 5.44
N CYS A 82 7.63 0.93 4.32
CA CYS A 82 7.10 2.22 3.89
C CYS A 82 5.67 2.40 4.42
N ILE A 83 5.54 2.87 5.66
CA ILE A 83 4.24 3.23 6.25
C ILE A 83 3.50 4.27 5.37
N ASP A 84 4.23 5.10 4.62
CA ASP A 84 3.61 6.03 3.67
C ASP A 84 2.87 5.34 2.51
N ASP A 85 3.20 4.09 2.15
CA ASP A 85 2.43 3.32 1.15
C ASP A 85 1.03 2.99 1.72
N GLU A 86 0.95 2.59 3.00
CA GLU A 86 -0.32 2.34 3.70
C GLU A 86 -1.22 3.59 3.71
N TRP A 87 -0.69 4.73 4.12
CA TRP A 87 -1.48 5.97 4.17
C TRP A 87 -1.83 6.51 2.79
N PHE A 88 -1.02 6.21 1.78
CA PHE A 88 -1.37 6.53 0.41
C PHE A 88 -2.54 5.68 -0.09
N ILE A 89 -2.62 4.40 0.28
CA ILE A 89 -3.81 3.56 0.01
C ILE A 89 -5.06 4.19 0.63
N VAL A 90 -5.03 4.60 1.89
CA VAL A 90 -6.18 5.27 2.55
C VAL A 90 -6.59 6.52 1.78
N PHE A 91 -5.63 7.35 1.34
CA PHE A 91 -5.91 8.51 0.51
C PHE A 91 -6.61 8.13 -0.80
N LEU A 92 -6.11 7.11 -1.53
CA LEU A 92 -6.71 6.66 -2.79
C LEU A 92 -8.14 6.15 -2.59
N LEU A 93 -8.38 5.34 -1.56
CA LEU A 93 -9.71 4.83 -1.20
C LEU A 93 -10.69 5.96 -0.88
N ARG A 94 -10.22 6.98 -0.17
CA ARG A 94 -11.00 8.20 0.09
C ARG A 94 -11.36 8.94 -1.19
N GLN A 95 -10.44 9.10 -2.13
CA GLN A 95 -10.73 9.68 -3.45
C GLN A 95 -11.76 8.85 -4.24
N ILE A 96 -11.68 7.51 -4.16
CA ILE A 96 -12.70 6.63 -4.75
C ILE A 96 -14.05 6.91 -4.11
N SER A 97 -14.17 6.88 -2.78
CA SER A 97 -15.45 7.12 -2.10
C SER A 97 -16.04 8.51 -2.34
N LEU A 98 -15.18 9.52 -2.59
CA LEU A 98 -15.61 10.87 -2.92
C LEU A 98 -16.25 10.95 -4.31
N LYS A 99 -15.68 10.22 -5.28
CA LYS A 99 -16.17 10.20 -6.67
C LYS A 99 -17.34 9.25 -6.85
N TYR A 100 -17.27 8.05 -6.26
CA TYR A 100 -18.29 7.02 -6.32
C TYR A 100 -19.04 7.01 -4.98
N LYS A 101 -19.93 7.99 -4.79
CA LYS A 101 -20.53 8.33 -3.47
C LYS A 101 -21.30 7.21 -2.77
N GLU A 102 -21.80 6.23 -3.53
CA GLU A 102 -22.54 5.08 -3.00
C GLU A 102 -21.61 3.94 -2.56
N THR A 103 -20.29 4.08 -2.73
CA THR A 103 -19.33 3.03 -2.38
C THR A 103 -19.00 3.01 -0.91
N VAL A 104 -19.10 1.83 -0.32
CA VAL A 104 -18.66 1.55 1.04
C VAL A 104 -17.32 0.82 0.96
N ILE A 105 -16.33 1.26 1.73
CA ILE A 105 -14.97 0.74 1.63
C ILE A 105 -14.49 0.27 3.00
N SER A 106 -14.04 -0.98 3.09
CA SER A 106 -13.31 -1.48 4.26
C SER A 106 -11.80 -1.45 3.97
N VAL A 107 -11.00 -1.09 4.96
CA VAL A 107 -9.54 -1.11 4.88
C VAL A 107 -8.97 -1.55 6.22
N SER A 108 -8.03 -2.49 6.18
CA SER A 108 -7.39 -3.06 7.37
C SER A 108 -5.95 -3.43 7.07
N ASP A 109 -5.13 -3.55 8.09
CA ASP A 109 -3.76 -4.06 7.99
C ASP A 109 -3.59 -5.31 8.87
N ASN A 110 -2.35 -5.68 9.18
CA ASN A 110 -2.04 -6.84 10.02
C ASN A 110 -2.51 -6.69 11.48
N ASP A 111 -2.69 -5.45 11.96
CA ASP A 111 -3.23 -5.14 13.30
C ASP A 111 -4.77 -5.03 13.29
N GLY A 112 -5.40 -5.18 12.12
CA GLY A 112 -6.84 -5.09 11.92
C GLY A 112 -7.26 -3.66 11.58
N GLU A 113 -7.98 -3.01 12.49
CA GLU A 113 -8.57 -1.67 12.27
C GLU A 113 -7.57 -0.54 12.61
N PHE A 114 -6.47 -0.42 11.86
CA PHE A 114 -5.40 0.54 12.15
C PHE A 114 -5.85 2.01 12.18
N LEU A 115 -6.91 2.38 11.44
CA LEU A 115 -7.50 3.72 11.52
C LEU A 115 -8.01 4.04 12.93
N LEU A 116 -8.49 3.04 13.68
CA LEU A 116 -8.91 3.21 15.07
C LEU A 116 -7.71 3.39 16.01
N ILE A 117 -6.53 2.84 15.68
CA ILE A 117 -5.32 3.00 16.48
C ILE A 117 -4.89 4.47 16.53
N GLU A 118 -4.90 5.16 15.38
CA GLU A 118 -4.60 6.60 15.32
C GLU A 118 -5.62 7.44 16.11
N ALA A 119 -6.89 7.01 16.12
CA ALA A 119 -7.96 7.69 16.84
C ALA A 119 -8.17 7.20 18.28
N ALA A 120 -7.32 6.31 18.82
CA ALA A 120 -7.58 5.57 20.06
C ALA A 120 -8.01 6.45 21.26
N LYS A 121 -7.45 7.65 21.38
CA LYS A 121 -7.77 8.60 22.47
C LYS A 121 -9.14 9.29 22.34
N GLN A 122 -9.74 9.23 21.15
CA GLN A 122 -11.02 9.86 20.81
C GLN A 122 -12.15 8.84 20.64
N LEU A 123 -11.83 7.54 20.67
CA LEU A 123 -12.82 6.47 20.50
C LEU A 123 -13.80 6.43 21.66
N PRO A 124 -15.06 6.04 21.39
CA PRO A 124 -16.01 5.80 22.46
C PRO A 124 -15.62 4.56 23.27
N SER A 125 -15.92 4.56 24.58
CA SER A 125 -15.50 3.50 25.50
C SER A 125 -16.08 2.10 25.22
N TRP A 126 -17.07 2.01 24.34
CA TRP A 126 -17.66 0.73 23.93
C TRP A 126 -16.90 0.07 22.78
N LEU A 127 -16.11 0.83 22.00
CA LEU A 127 -15.43 0.32 20.81
C LEU A 127 -14.04 -0.17 21.19
N ASP A 128 -13.78 -1.44 20.94
CA ASP A 128 -12.49 -2.07 21.22
C ASP A 128 -12.19 -3.17 20.18
N PRO A 129 -10.94 -3.69 20.12
CA PRO A 129 -10.56 -4.67 19.10
C PRO A 129 -11.40 -5.95 19.08
N SER A 130 -12.08 -6.31 20.17
CA SER A 130 -12.93 -7.50 20.21
C SER A 130 -14.27 -7.33 19.49
N ASN A 131 -14.67 -6.09 19.19
CA ASN A 131 -15.98 -5.78 18.63
C ASN A 131 -15.97 -4.86 17.39
N SER A 132 -14.80 -4.44 16.93
CA SER A 132 -14.64 -3.53 15.78
C SER A 132 -14.79 -4.18 14.41
N GLU A 133 -14.72 -5.52 14.34
CA GLU A 133 -14.84 -6.30 13.10
C GLU A 133 -16.10 -5.90 12.31
N ASN A 134 -15.92 -5.55 11.04
CA ASN A 134 -16.99 -5.13 10.11
C ASN A 134 -17.82 -3.94 10.61
N ARG A 135 -17.23 -3.02 11.40
CA ARG A 135 -17.91 -1.79 11.86
C ARG A 135 -17.27 -0.51 11.35
N VAL A 136 -16.07 -0.57 10.79
CA VAL A 136 -15.28 0.61 10.39
C VAL A 136 -15.18 0.65 8.88
N PHE A 137 -15.62 1.76 8.29
CA PHE A 137 -15.65 1.92 6.84
C PHE A 137 -15.33 3.35 6.42
N ILE A 138 -14.81 3.50 5.22
CA ILE A 138 -14.75 4.78 4.51
C ILE A 138 -15.98 4.87 3.63
N TYR A 139 -16.75 5.95 3.78
CA TYR A 139 -17.92 6.26 2.97
C TYR A 139 -17.96 7.78 2.75
N GLN A 140 -18.16 8.20 1.49
CA GLN A 140 -18.23 9.61 1.11
C GLN A 140 -17.06 10.49 1.64
N ASN A 141 -15.82 9.97 1.56
CA ASN A 141 -14.57 10.61 2.01
C ASN A 141 -14.41 10.74 3.54
N GLU A 142 -15.29 10.12 4.31
CA GLU A 142 -15.35 10.19 5.77
C GLU A 142 -15.27 8.80 6.40
N LEU A 143 -14.81 8.73 7.66
CA LEU A 143 -14.82 7.52 8.46
C LEU A 143 -16.20 7.29 9.07
N HIS A 144 -16.72 6.08 8.93
CA HIS A 144 -17.97 5.63 9.50
C HIS A 144 -17.70 4.49 10.48
N ILE A 145 -18.32 4.56 11.64
CA ILE A 145 -18.27 3.55 12.71
C ILE A 145 -19.71 3.17 13.05
N ILE A 146 -20.08 1.93 12.74
CA ILE A 146 -21.44 1.41 13.02
C ILE A 146 -21.62 1.24 14.53
N PRO A 147 -22.55 1.98 15.18
CA PRO A 147 -22.70 1.94 16.63
C PRO A 147 -23.25 0.60 17.13
N LEU A 148 -23.16 0.36 18.44
CA LEU A 148 -23.95 -0.66 19.11
C LEU A 148 -25.39 -0.16 19.35
N PRO A 149 -26.41 -1.04 19.35
CA PRO A 149 -27.78 -0.65 19.67
C PRO A 149 -27.85 -0.11 21.11
N LYS A 150 -28.48 1.05 21.28
CA LYS A 150 -28.66 1.70 22.60
C LYS A 150 -30.01 1.36 23.24
N THR A 151 -30.99 0.99 22.43
CA THR A 151 -32.36 0.69 22.87
C THR A 151 -32.79 -0.71 22.41
N PRO A 152 -33.74 -1.36 23.12
CA PRO A 152 -34.27 -2.66 22.68
C PRO A 152 -34.87 -2.64 21.27
N ALA A 153 -35.43 -1.51 20.84
CA ALA A 153 -35.95 -1.34 19.49
C ALA A 153 -34.84 -1.33 18.42
N GLU A 154 -33.66 -0.78 18.73
CA GLU A 154 -32.52 -0.75 17.82
C GLU A 154 -31.88 -2.12 17.61
N ILE A 155 -31.99 -3.05 18.57
CA ILE A 155 -31.40 -4.39 18.47
C ILE A 155 -31.89 -5.15 17.23
N PHE A 156 -33.14 -4.90 16.81
CA PHE A 156 -33.71 -5.51 15.60
C PHE A 156 -33.06 -5.02 14.30
N ASN A 157 -32.46 -3.83 14.32
CA ASN A 157 -31.87 -3.20 13.13
C ASN A 157 -30.34 -3.25 13.17
N ILE A 158 -29.74 -3.06 14.34
CA ILE A 158 -28.30 -2.97 14.56
C ILE A 158 -27.86 -4.16 15.42
N PRO A 159 -27.08 -5.11 14.87
CA PRO A 159 -26.58 -6.24 15.64
C PRO A 159 -25.70 -5.79 16.82
N ALA A 160 -25.97 -6.35 18.01
CA ALA A 160 -25.17 -6.12 19.21
C ALA A 160 -23.83 -6.90 19.21
N GLY A 161 -23.72 -7.94 18.40
CA GLY A 161 -22.55 -8.81 18.30
C GLY A 161 -21.84 -8.70 16.96
N LYS A 162 -21.40 -9.85 16.44
CA LYS A 162 -20.79 -9.96 15.11
C LYS A 162 -21.70 -9.36 14.04
N LEU A 163 -21.10 -8.63 13.11
CA LEU A 163 -21.77 -7.93 12.03
C LEU A 163 -21.26 -8.51 10.70
N SER A 164 -22.17 -8.94 9.84
CA SER A 164 -21.83 -9.34 8.46
C SER A 164 -21.58 -8.11 7.60
N ILE A 165 -20.74 -8.24 6.58
CA ILE A 165 -20.46 -7.18 5.60
C ILE A 165 -21.73 -6.74 4.87
N ASP A 166 -22.58 -7.68 4.44
CA ASP A 166 -23.86 -7.37 3.76
C ASP A 166 -24.72 -6.41 4.61
N LYS A 167 -24.87 -6.73 5.90
CA LYS A 167 -25.61 -5.89 6.85
C LYS A 167 -24.88 -4.57 7.14
N ALA A 168 -23.56 -4.57 7.24
CA ALA A 168 -22.79 -3.36 7.49
C ALA A 168 -22.97 -2.31 6.38
N VAL A 169 -22.92 -2.76 5.12
CA VAL A 169 -23.17 -1.91 3.94
C VAL A 169 -24.59 -1.34 3.98
N GLU A 170 -25.61 -2.17 4.27
CA GLU A 170 -27.00 -1.72 4.43
C GLU A 170 -27.14 -0.64 5.53
N LEU A 171 -26.47 -0.81 6.67
CA LEU A 171 -26.51 0.14 7.78
C LEU A 171 -25.83 1.47 7.45
N ILE A 172 -24.79 1.45 6.62
CA ILE A 172 -24.10 2.67 6.17
C ILE A 172 -24.94 3.47 5.18
N HIS A 173 -25.66 2.80 4.28
CA HIS A 173 -26.60 3.47 3.37
C HIS A 173 -27.89 3.94 4.06
N ASN A 174 -28.16 3.51 5.29
CA ASN A 174 -29.36 3.90 6.01
C ASN A 174 -29.19 5.25 6.73
N ASP A 175 -29.73 6.32 6.13
CA ASP A 175 -29.69 7.68 6.67
C ASP A 175 -30.30 7.86 8.08
N ASN A 176 -31.13 6.91 8.54
CA ASN A 176 -31.70 6.94 9.88
C ASN A 176 -30.70 6.49 10.97
N ILE A 177 -29.56 5.92 10.57
CA ILE A 177 -28.53 5.42 11.47
C ILE A 177 -27.30 6.30 11.34
N ASN A 178 -26.99 7.05 12.40
CA ASN A 178 -25.81 7.89 12.42
C ASN A 178 -24.54 7.03 12.59
N THR A 179 -23.95 6.64 11.46
CA THR A 179 -22.69 5.89 11.40
C THR A 179 -21.47 6.81 11.27
N LYS A 180 -21.64 8.07 10.88
CA LYS A 180 -20.52 8.99 10.69
C LYS A 180 -19.77 9.22 12.00
N ALA A 181 -18.47 8.96 11.99
CA ALA A 181 -17.62 9.21 13.16
C ALA A 181 -17.58 10.71 13.49
N ASN A 182 -17.47 11.05 14.78
CA ASN A 182 -17.40 12.44 15.21
C ASN A 182 -16.13 13.14 14.70
N VAL A 183 -16.13 14.47 14.68
CA VAL A 183 -15.03 15.27 14.10
C VAL A 183 -13.66 14.95 14.69
N ASN A 184 -13.56 14.66 16.00
CA ASN A 184 -12.27 14.36 16.63
C ASN A 184 -11.72 13.01 16.16
N ILE A 185 -12.58 12.01 16.01
CA ILE A 185 -12.21 10.70 15.46
C ILE A 185 -11.83 10.85 13.99
N GLN A 186 -12.61 11.60 13.19
CA GLN A 186 -12.31 11.85 11.77
C GLN A 186 -10.92 12.46 11.59
N LEU A 187 -10.64 13.53 12.34
CA LEU A 187 -9.36 14.23 12.26
C LEU A 187 -8.21 13.31 12.66
N ALA A 188 -8.33 12.60 13.78
CA ALA A 188 -7.27 11.72 14.26
C ALA A 188 -7.02 10.51 13.33
N ALA A 189 -8.08 9.83 12.91
CA ALA A 189 -7.97 8.61 12.09
C ALA A 189 -7.45 8.90 10.67
N LEU A 190 -7.75 10.07 10.11
CA LEU A 190 -7.44 10.39 8.72
C LEU A 190 -6.30 11.39 8.56
N GLU A 191 -5.69 11.88 9.66
CA GLU A 191 -4.66 12.93 9.67
C GLU A 191 -3.54 12.66 8.65
N LYS A 192 -2.93 11.46 8.73
CA LYS A 192 -1.81 11.05 7.87
C LYS A 192 -2.21 10.95 6.40
N SER A 193 -3.45 10.50 6.11
CA SER A 193 -3.95 10.44 4.73
C SER A 193 -4.16 11.83 4.10
N ASN A 194 -4.38 12.87 4.93
CA ASN A 194 -4.56 14.25 4.45
C ASN A 194 -3.25 14.91 3.98
N GLU A 195 -2.09 14.30 4.26
CA GLU A 195 -0.80 14.78 3.72
C GLU A 195 -0.67 14.53 2.20
N PHE A 196 -1.50 13.63 1.64
CA PHE A 196 -1.54 13.32 0.22
C PHE A 196 -2.53 14.23 -0.52
N PRO A 197 -2.22 14.62 -1.78
CA PRO A 197 -1.11 14.12 -2.62
C PRO A 197 0.24 14.84 -2.44
N GLN A 198 0.34 15.88 -1.62
CA GLN A 198 1.57 16.69 -1.50
C GLN A 198 2.78 15.86 -1.03
N LYS A 199 2.54 14.89 -0.13
CA LYS A 199 3.58 14.00 0.41
C LYS A 199 4.27 13.15 -0.66
N ILE A 200 3.58 12.84 -1.78
CA ILE A 200 4.14 12.09 -2.91
C ILE A 200 5.45 12.74 -3.38
N GLN A 201 5.40 14.03 -3.69
CA GLN A 201 6.57 14.77 -4.17
C GLN A 201 7.60 15.00 -3.05
N GLN A 202 7.15 15.23 -1.82
CA GLN A 202 8.02 15.46 -0.66
C GLN A 202 8.84 14.21 -0.28
N ASN A 203 8.33 13.02 -0.59
CA ASN A 203 8.99 11.75 -0.31
C ASN A 203 10.00 11.34 -1.38
N ILE A 204 10.04 12.02 -2.52
CA ILE A 204 11.03 11.74 -3.56
C ILE A 204 12.41 12.23 -3.11
N HIS A 205 13.34 11.30 -2.94
CA HIS A 205 14.75 11.56 -2.83
C HIS A 205 15.45 11.41 -4.19
N ARG A 206 16.42 12.28 -4.48
CA ARG A 206 17.21 12.23 -5.72
C ARG A 206 18.68 12.10 -5.38
N ALA A 207 19.30 11.02 -5.86
CA ALA A 207 20.70 10.73 -5.61
C ALA A 207 21.46 10.42 -6.92
N ARG A 208 22.72 10.87 -6.99
CA ARG A 208 23.60 10.53 -8.11
C ARG A 208 24.08 9.10 -7.95
N CYS A 209 23.91 8.29 -9.00
CA CYS A 209 24.34 6.91 -9.07
C CYS A 209 25.23 6.72 -10.31
N HIS A 210 26.36 6.02 -10.15
CA HIS A 210 27.22 5.62 -11.25
C HIS A 210 26.91 4.17 -11.62
N ILE A 211 26.14 4.00 -12.69
CA ILE A 211 25.53 2.72 -13.07
C ILE A 211 25.68 2.46 -14.58
N PRO A 212 25.68 1.20 -15.03
CA PRO A 212 25.68 0.83 -16.44
C PRO A 212 24.56 1.53 -17.22
N ARG A 213 24.85 1.94 -18.46
CA ARG A 213 23.89 2.64 -19.34
C ARG A 213 22.53 1.93 -19.46
N LYS A 214 22.52 0.60 -19.53
CA LYS A 214 21.27 -0.18 -19.63
C LYS A 214 20.38 0.00 -18.38
N ILE A 215 20.97 -0.01 -17.19
CA ILE A 215 20.23 0.21 -15.93
C ILE A 215 19.75 1.66 -15.85
N ALA A 216 20.60 2.62 -16.21
CA ALA A 216 20.21 4.03 -16.28
C ALA A 216 19.01 4.25 -17.21
N HIS A 217 18.99 3.59 -18.37
CA HIS A 217 17.87 3.66 -19.31
C HIS A 217 16.60 3.00 -18.76
N ALA A 218 16.72 1.81 -18.15
CA ALA A 218 15.58 1.12 -17.54
C ALA A 218 14.93 1.95 -16.41
N LEU A 219 15.73 2.51 -15.50
CA LEU A 219 15.23 3.38 -14.41
C LEU A 219 14.66 4.71 -14.92
N TYR A 220 15.12 5.20 -16.07
CA TYR A 220 14.56 6.39 -16.69
C TYR A 220 13.15 6.11 -17.26
N LEU A 221 12.96 4.96 -17.91
CA LEU A 221 11.65 4.55 -18.46
C LEU A 221 10.68 4.10 -17.36
N ASN A 222 11.18 3.43 -16.33
CA ASN A 222 10.36 2.93 -15.22
C ASN A 222 11.08 3.14 -13.87
N PRO A 223 10.83 4.27 -13.19
CA PRO A 223 11.40 4.56 -11.87
C PRO A 223 11.02 3.54 -10.79
N GLN A 224 9.88 2.84 -10.92
CA GLN A 224 9.44 1.81 -9.97
C GLN A 224 10.48 0.70 -9.80
N LEU A 225 11.30 0.42 -10.82
CA LEU A 225 12.34 -0.61 -10.78
C LEU A 225 13.40 -0.35 -9.70
N VAL A 226 13.49 0.86 -9.14
CA VAL A 226 14.39 1.16 -8.01
C VAL A 226 13.98 0.43 -6.74
N ALA A 227 12.69 0.12 -6.55
CA ALA A 227 12.19 -0.54 -5.35
C ALA A 227 12.63 -2.01 -5.24
N PRO A 228 12.33 -2.90 -6.23
CA PRO A 228 12.85 -4.27 -6.20
C PRO A 228 14.39 -4.28 -6.25
N ALA A 229 15.00 -3.25 -6.85
CA ALA A 229 16.44 -3.09 -6.83
C ALA A 229 16.99 -2.99 -5.40
N VAL A 230 16.51 -2.00 -4.66
CA VAL A 230 16.91 -1.77 -3.27
C VAL A 230 16.53 -2.95 -2.38
N GLU A 231 15.35 -3.55 -2.56
CA GLU A 231 14.91 -4.71 -1.79
C GLU A 231 15.87 -5.90 -1.94
N ALA A 232 16.21 -6.28 -3.17
CA ALA A 232 17.12 -7.40 -3.40
C ALA A 232 18.50 -7.15 -2.79
N PHE A 233 18.96 -5.89 -2.79
CA PHE A 233 20.15 -5.52 -2.03
C PHE A 233 19.93 -5.62 -0.52
N TYR A 234 18.84 -5.06 0.01
CA TYR A 234 18.58 -4.94 1.43
C TYR A 234 18.36 -6.31 2.11
N THR A 235 17.72 -7.24 1.40
CA THR A 235 17.36 -8.60 1.88
C THR A 235 18.32 -9.68 1.41
N ARG A 236 19.44 -9.31 0.76
CA ARG A 236 20.38 -10.25 0.13
C ARG A 236 20.85 -11.36 1.09
N ASP A 237 20.83 -12.58 0.59
CA ASP A 237 21.42 -13.74 1.26
C ASP A 237 22.78 -14.13 0.61
N PRO A 238 23.57 -15.03 1.22
CA PRO A 238 24.84 -15.47 0.66
C PRO A 238 24.73 -16.16 -0.72
N ILE A 239 23.56 -16.69 -1.09
CA ILE A 239 23.32 -17.38 -2.38
C ILE A 239 23.10 -16.34 -3.48
N ALA A 240 22.20 -15.39 -3.28
CA ALA A 240 21.96 -14.24 -4.14
C ALA A 240 23.26 -13.48 -4.41
N LEU A 241 24.07 -13.26 -3.36
CA LEU A 241 25.38 -12.62 -3.49
C LEU A 241 26.34 -13.35 -4.45
N LYS A 242 26.31 -14.68 -4.53
CA LYS A 242 27.16 -15.45 -5.46
C LYS A 242 26.76 -15.24 -6.91
N ALA A 243 25.46 -15.11 -7.21
CA ALA A 243 24.98 -14.81 -8.55
C ALA A 243 25.43 -13.39 -8.97
N CYS A 244 25.32 -12.41 -8.06
CA CYS A 244 25.72 -11.03 -8.33
C CYS A 244 27.24 -10.84 -8.51
N GLN A 245 28.08 -11.77 -8.03
CA GLN A 245 29.54 -11.64 -8.13
C GLN A 245 30.09 -11.70 -9.56
N LYS A 246 29.37 -12.39 -10.47
CA LYS A 246 29.84 -12.59 -11.85
C LYS A 246 29.49 -11.45 -12.80
N MET A 247 28.43 -10.67 -12.51
CA MET A 247 28.01 -9.49 -13.28
C MET A 247 27.91 -9.74 -14.80
N GLU A 248 27.41 -10.90 -15.21
CA GLU A 248 27.43 -11.35 -16.62
C GLU A 248 26.59 -10.45 -17.55
N ASN A 249 25.51 -9.87 -17.03
CA ASN A 249 24.55 -9.09 -17.82
C ASN A 249 24.82 -7.57 -17.86
N PHE A 250 25.46 -7.01 -16.83
CA PHE A 250 25.64 -5.56 -16.67
C PHE A 250 27.05 -5.20 -16.23
N THR A 251 27.99 -5.33 -17.16
CA THR A 251 29.40 -4.98 -16.91
C THR A 251 29.56 -3.50 -16.55
N PRO A 252 30.30 -3.15 -15.46
CA PRO A 252 30.50 -1.76 -15.03
C PRO A 252 31.25 -0.86 -16.04
N SER A 253 31.84 -1.42 -17.09
CA SER A 253 32.66 -0.70 -18.10
C SER A 253 31.89 0.37 -18.89
N THR A 254 30.56 0.28 -18.95
CA THR A 254 29.70 1.24 -19.68
C THR A 254 28.97 2.21 -18.76
N SER A 255 29.47 2.39 -17.53
CA SER A 255 28.77 3.16 -16.51
C SER A 255 28.79 4.67 -16.77
N ILE A 256 27.66 5.30 -16.49
CA ILE A 256 27.45 6.75 -16.53
C ILE A 256 26.94 7.21 -15.18
N THR A 257 27.15 8.49 -14.86
CA THR A 257 26.59 9.09 -13.65
C THR A 257 25.26 9.76 -14.00
N VAL A 258 24.18 9.27 -13.41
CA VAL A 258 22.82 9.81 -13.57
C VAL A 258 22.18 10.08 -12.22
N THR A 259 21.17 10.94 -12.20
CA THR A 259 20.35 11.15 -10.99
C THR A 259 19.19 10.17 -11.02
N VAL A 260 19.12 9.30 -10.01
CA VAL A 260 18.05 8.32 -9.83
C VAL A 260 17.07 8.83 -8.78
N LYS A 261 15.77 8.59 -9.00
CA LYS A 261 14.70 8.88 -8.05
C LYS A 261 14.52 7.68 -7.12
N PHE A 262 14.31 7.95 -5.85
CA PHE A 262 13.97 6.99 -4.81
C PHE A 262 12.85 7.58 -3.96
N THR A 263 12.16 6.77 -3.17
CA THR A 263 11.54 7.28 -1.94
C THR A 263 12.63 7.48 -0.87
N LYS A 264 12.36 8.30 0.15
CA LYS A 264 13.25 8.44 1.31
C LYS A 264 13.53 7.09 1.96
N THR A 265 12.53 6.23 2.09
CA THR A 265 12.64 4.88 2.65
C THR A 265 13.59 4.00 1.83
N LEU A 266 13.40 3.92 0.51
CA LEU A 266 14.28 3.14 -0.37
C LEU A 266 15.72 3.69 -0.37
N TYR A 267 15.89 5.01 -0.35
CA TYR A 267 17.23 5.59 -0.24
C TYR A 267 17.90 5.23 1.10
N ALA A 268 17.16 5.32 2.22
CA ALA A 268 17.65 4.95 3.54
C ALA A 268 18.07 3.47 3.61
N GLN A 269 17.25 2.56 3.08
CA GLN A 269 17.59 1.14 2.96
C GLN A 269 18.86 0.89 2.14
N ALA A 270 19.03 1.61 1.02
CA ALA A 270 20.21 1.47 0.18
C ALA A 270 21.50 1.92 0.87
N ILE A 271 21.46 2.97 1.71
CA ILE A 271 22.65 3.50 2.38
C ILE A 271 22.94 2.86 3.74
N SER A 272 21.94 2.25 4.40
CA SER A 272 22.07 1.77 5.79
C SER A 272 23.01 0.57 5.94
N GLN A 273 23.19 -0.24 4.89
CA GLN A 273 24.04 -1.42 4.94
C GLN A 273 25.39 -1.18 4.24
N GLN A 274 26.49 -1.53 4.91
CA GLN A 274 27.81 -1.56 4.30
C GLN A 274 27.91 -2.77 3.34
N PHE A 275 28.57 -2.58 2.21
CA PHE A 275 28.76 -3.65 1.23
C PHE A 275 30.13 -3.58 0.59
N HIS A 276 30.83 -4.70 0.58
CA HIS A 276 32.15 -4.82 -0.02
C HIS A 276 32.00 -5.02 -1.53
N PRO A 277 32.72 -4.25 -2.37
CA PRO A 277 32.59 -4.33 -3.81
C PRO A 277 33.01 -5.71 -4.34
N PRO A 278 32.19 -6.38 -5.17
CA PRO A 278 32.61 -7.55 -5.93
C PRO A 278 33.76 -7.20 -6.88
N LYS A 279 34.58 -8.20 -7.26
CA LYS A 279 35.78 -8.00 -8.11
C LYS A 279 35.57 -7.14 -9.37
N PRO A 280 34.43 -7.21 -10.09
CA PRO A 280 34.18 -6.36 -11.26
C PRO A 280 34.03 -4.86 -10.94
N PHE A 281 33.69 -4.50 -9.70
CA PHE A 281 33.52 -3.11 -9.28
C PHE A 281 34.81 -2.53 -8.71
N LYS A 282 35.31 -1.48 -9.37
CA LYS A 282 36.41 -0.67 -8.85
C LYS A 282 35.84 0.63 -8.30
N LEU A 283 35.62 0.66 -6.99
CA LEU A 283 35.19 1.89 -6.32
C LEU A 283 36.35 2.91 -6.30
N PRO A 284 36.06 4.21 -6.47
CA PRO A 284 37.03 5.27 -6.19
C PRO A 284 37.55 5.22 -4.75
N ALA A 285 38.59 5.99 -4.44
CA ALA A 285 39.01 6.20 -3.05
C ALA A 285 37.84 6.78 -2.21
N SER A 286 37.74 6.39 -0.94
CA SER A 286 36.64 6.79 -0.03
C SER A 286 36.52 8.30 0.17
N ASN A 287 37.63 9.04 0.05
CA ASN A 287 37.67 10.50 0.12
C ASN A 287 37.22 11.19 -1.19
N SER A 288 36.99 10.43 -2.27
CA SER A 288 36.59 10.99 -3.56
C SER A 288 35.13 11.45 -3.54
N LYS A 289 34.86 12.61 -4.13
CA LYS A 289 33.48 13.09 -4.37
C LYS A 289 32.64 12.13 -5.23
N LYS A 290 33.29 11.21 -5.97
CA LYS A 290 32.64 10.19 -6.80
C LYS A 290 32.29 8.92 -6.03
N PHE A 291 32.83 8.73 -4.82
CA PHE A 291 32.68 7.50 -4.05
C PHE A 291 31.21 7.16 -3.77
N LYS A 292 30.45 8.09 -3.18
CA LYS A 292 29.04 7.88 -2.82
C LYS A 292 28.18 7.45 -4.01
N ALA A 293 28.40 8.07 -5.18
CA ALA A 293 27.66 7.74 -6.38
C ALA A 293 28.03 6.36 -6.94
N ALA A 294 29.32 5.99 -6.87
CA ALA A 294 29.79 4.67 -7.29
C ALA A 294 29.34 3.57 -6.34
N GLU A 295 29.35 3.81 -5.04
CA GLU A 295 28.88 2.88 -4.02
C GLU A 295 27.37 2.63 -4.15
N LEU A 296 26.56 3.69 -4.19
CA LEU A 296 25.12 3.56 -4.35
C LEU A 296 24.76 2.93 -5.71
N GLY A 297 25.46 3.32 -6.77
CA GLY A 297 25.28 2.72 -8.09
C GLY A 297 25.59 1.23 -8.09
N MET A 298 26.69 0.82 -7.48
CA MET A 298 27.03 -0.60 -7.31
C MET A 298 25.93 -1.38 -6.58
N LYS A 299 25.38 -0.83 -5.49
CA LYS A 299 24.29 -1.47 -4.73
C LYS A 299 23.04 -1.67 -5.60
N LEU A 300 22.70 -0.69 -6.44
CA LEU A 300 21.62 -0.79 -7.44
C LEU A 300 21.92 -1.73 -8.61
N CYS A 301 23.17 -2.11 -8.85
CA CYS A 301 23.53 -2.99 -9.97
C CYS A 301 23.48 -4.47 -9.63
N LEU A 302 23.38 -4.83 -8.35
CA LEU A 302 23.40 -6.23 -7.90
C LEU A 302 22.19 -7.04 -8.39
N ILE A 303 21.15 -6.40 -8.90
CA ILE A 303 19.86 -7.01 -9.28
C ILE A 303 19.87 -7.57 -10.70
N SER A 304 21.02 -7.51 -11.34
CA SER A 304 21.09 -7.51 -12.78
C SER A 304 21.65 -8.85 -13.31
N GLY A 305 22.08 -9.75 -12.41
CA GLY A 305 22.57 -11.10 -12.72
C GLY A 305 21.74 -12.25 -12.09
N ALA A 306 20.50 -11.97 -11.66
CA ALA A 306 19.53 -12.99 -11.27
C ALA A 306 18.53 -13.22 -12.41
#